data_AF-A0A1I0IJC2-F1
#
_entry.id   AF-A0A1I0IJC2-F1
#
_cell.length_a   1.000
_cell.length_b   1.000
_cell.length_c   1.000
_cell.angle_alpha   90.00
_cell.angle_beta   90.00
_cell.angle_gamma   90.00
#
_symmetry.space_group_name_H-M   'P 1'
#
loop_
_entity.id
_entity.type
_entity.pdbx_description
1 polymer ?
#
loop_
_entity_poly.entity_id
_entity_poly.type
_entity_poly.pdbx_seq_one_letter_code
_entity_poly.pdbx_strand_id
1 'polypeptide(L)'
;MNHLPASPAADTAPARTREPLVFGGIPEAEGWALAPITARDRVHFRTDRELPLEEFRRELPDGGTVSYDQGEGLYRVDGACGTASVLAEWVKAWCAGRGTATVGLRAETDVRRRAPRDLPPAFLDELCRHYLPVSLKRLQRNSSTLRLHVPDPDDLTQQVSEWILKAVGQFDEGKGVPFGAFLATQLSKWVHDLGRNAHGRTAADTENKQQKAVAAFLAEHQRRPSEKELAAYMGQSVATLRRNSQTVATLNGLRNLQSLDGVGPDGTEIMLPDAHEAPDEIMGEAEQTLLSHALTAACAPDPDARPDQRAGQPNVLGWATWYLTTWGGRTKTQLSADLGTSVRNMNVHADRVERALKTRLAELAD
;
A
#
# COMPACT_ATOMS: atom_id res chain seq x y z
N MET A 1 -1.31 -28.67 -66.31
CA MET A 1 -1.82 -29.15 -65.01
C MET A 1 -1.63 -28.01 -64.01
N ASN A 2 -2.68 -27.24 -63.76
CA ASN A 2 -2.67 -26.14 -62.77
C ASN A 2 -3.16 -26.70 -61.42
N HIS A 3 -2.32 -26.65 -60.40
CA HIS A 3 -2.72 -26.91 -59.01
C HIS A 3 -3.36 -25.65 -58.43
N LEU A 4 -4.66 -25.72 -58.12
CA LEU A 4 -5.36 -24.73 -57.30
C LEU A 4 -5.00 -24.94 -55.81
N PRO A 5 -4.84 -23.86 -55.02
CA PRO A 5 -4.66 -23.97 -53.57
C PRO A 5 -5.99 -24.34 -52.89
N ALA A 6 -5.92 -25.24 -51.91
CA ALA A 6 -7.07 -25.65 -51.12
C ALA A 6 -7.56 -24.50 -50.22
N SER A 7 -8.86 -24.21 -50.26
CA SER A 7 -9.51 -23.30 -49.31
C SER A 7 -9.36 -23.80 -47.88
N PRO A 8 -9.11 -22.92 -46.89
CA PRO A 8 -9.09 -23.31 -45.49
C PRO A 8 -10.50 -23.72 -45.05
N ALA A 9 -10.59 -24.88 -44.40
CA ALA A 9 -11.82 -25.37 -43.81
C ALA A 9 -12.33 -24.38 -42.76
N ALA A 10 -13.62 -24.02 -42.84
CA ALA A 10 -14.28 -23.17 -41.87
C ALA A 10 -14.28 -23.87 -40.50
N ASP A 11 -13.71 -23.19 -39.50
CA ASP A 11 -13.68 -23.62 -38.11
C ASP A 11 -15.10 -23.52 -37.52
N THR A 12 -15.89 -24.59 -37.67
CA THR A 12 -17.27 -24.70 -37.16
C THR A 12 -17.31 -25.17 -35.70
N ALA A 13 -16.52 -24.57 -34.83
CA ALA A 13 -16.76 -24.69 -33.40
C ALA A 13 -18.01 -23.85 -33.06
N PRO A 14 -19.10 -24.42 -32.49
CA PRO A 14 -20.25 -23.64 -32.08
C PRO A 14 -19.78 -22.61 -31.04
N ALA A 15 -20.00 -21.33 -31.35
CA ALA A 15 -19.80 -20.25 -30.40
C ALA A 15 -20.66 -20.55 -29.17
N ARG A 16 -20.05 -21.02 -28.09
CA ARG A 16 -20.71 -21.18 -26.79
C ARG A 16 -21.17 -19.78 -26.37
N THR A 17 -22.43 -19.45 -26.62
CA THR A 17 -23.11 -18.31 -26.03
C THR A 17 -23.09 -18.53 -24.53
N ARG A 18 -22.11 -17.90 -23.86
CA ARG A 18 -22.09 -17.86 -22.39
C ARG A 18 -23.34 -17.13 -21.94
N GLU A 19 -24.10 -17.77 -21.08
CA GLU A 19 -25.22 -17.12 -20.41
C GLU A 19 -24.71 -15.87 -19.67
N PRO A 20 -25.52 -14.80 -19.61
CA PRO A 20 -25.16 -13.61 -18.84
C PRO A 20 -24.93 -13.97 -17.37
N LEU A 21 -23.95 -13.34 -16.74
CA LEU A 21 -23.79 -13.44 -15.30
C LEU A 21 -24.99 -12.79 -14.61
N VAL A 22 -25.47 -13.40 -13.54
CA VAL A 22 -26.62 -12.94 -12.75
C VAL A 22 -26.19 -12.86 -11.29
N PHE A 23 -26.51 -11.74 -10.63
CA PHE A 23 -26.19 -11.49 -9.23
C PHE A 23 -27.42 -10.93 -8.52
N GLY A 24 -27.82 -11.52 -7.39
CA GLY A 24 -29.04 -11.15 -6.67
C GLY A 24 -30.30 -11.29 -7.54
N GLY A 25 -30.30 -12.20 -8.51
CA GLY A 25 -31.37 -12.37 -9.49
C GLY A 25 -31.40 -11.34 -10.64
N ILE A 26 -30.40 -10.46 -10.73
CA ILE A 26 -30.34 -9.39 -11.73
C ILE A 26 -29.15 -9.66 -12.68
N PRO A 27 -29.34 -9.62 -14.01
CA PRO A 27 -28.22 -9.71 -14.95
C PRO A 27 -27.17 -8.63 -14.68
N GLU A 28 -25.88 -8.98 -14.82
CA GLU A 28 -24.76 -8.08 -14.51
C GLU A 28 -24.91 -6.72 -15.19
N ALA A 29 -25.27 -6.70 -16.47
CA ALA A 29 -25.47 -5.47 -17.24
C ALA A 29 -26.61 -4.59 -16.69
N GLU A 30 -27.70 -5.20 -16.21
CA GLU A 30 -28.85 -4.49 -15.67
C GLU A 30 -28.56 -3.95 -14.26
N GLY A 31 -27.81 -4.70 -13.45
CA GLY A 31 -27.46 -4.26 -12.11
C GLY A 31 -26.64 -2.97 -12.09
N TRP A 32 -25.76 -2.78 -13.07
CA TRP A 32 -25.02 -1.52 -13.23
C TRP A 32 -25.93 -0.33 -13.54
N ALA A 33 -27.03 -0.55 -14.26
CA ALA A 33 -27.96 0.53 -14.61
C ALA A 33 -28.78 1.02 -13.42
N LEU A 34 -28.92 0.21 -12.36
CA LEU A 34 -29.67 0.58 -11.14
C LEU A 34 -28.92 1.60 -10.27
N ALA A 35 -27.60 1.67 -10.40
CA ALA A 35 -26.79 2.75 -9.86
C ALA A 35 -25.78 3.14 -10.95
N PRO A 36 -26.11 4.09 -11.84
CA PRO A 36 -25.24 4.43 -12.96
C PRO A 36 -23.98 5.16 -12.48
N ILE A 37 -22.87 4.99 -13.20
CA ILE A 37 -21.66 5.75 -12.95
C ILE A 37 -21.86 7.23 -13.32
N THR A 38 -21.56 8.14 -12.40
CA THR A 38 -21.78 9.59 -12.58
C THR A 38 -20.46 10.34 -12.59
N ALA A 39 -20.41 11.40 -13.40
CA ALA A 39 -19.30 12.36 -13.40
C ALA A 39 -19.33 13.19 -12.12
N ARG A 40 -18.15 13.49 -11.59
CA ARG A 40 -17.94 14.40 -10.45
C ARG A 40 -16.57 15.04 -10.54
N ASP A 41 -16.41 16.18 -9.91
CA ASP A 41 -15.09 16.77 -9.73
C ASP A 41 -14.47 16.24 -8.44
N ARG A 42 -13.14 16.06 -8.45
CA ARG A 42 -12.42 15.45 -7.34
C ARG A 42 -11.16 16.22 -6.99
N VAL A 43 -10.90 16.36 -5.69
CA VAL A 43 -9.63 16.89 -5.16
C VAL A 43 -8.92 15.77 -4.42
N HIS A 44 -7.68 15.46 -4.84
CA HIS A 44 -6.77 14.55 -4.15
C HIS A 44 -5.72 15.34 -3.40
N PHE A 45 -5.42 14.98 -2.15
CA PHE A 45 -4.35 15.62 -1.39
C PHE A 45 -3.91 14.75 -0.21
N ARG A 46 -2.68 14.95 0.25
CA ARG A 46 -2.19 14.46 1.54
C ARG A 46 -2.05 15.63 2.49
N THR A 47 -1.83 15.34 3.77
CA THR A 47 -1.59 16.35 4.79
C THR A 47 -0.36 15.98 5.61
N ASP A 48 0.30 16.99 6.19
CA ASP A 48 1.45 16.80 7.11
C ASP A 48 1.05 16.14 8.44
N ARG A 49 -0.25 16.22 8.79
CA ARG A 49 -0.85 15.59 9.96
C ARG A 49 -2.23 15.06 9.62
N GLU A 50 -2.70 14.05 10.35
CA GLU A 50 -4.03 13.49 10.15
C GLU A 50 -5.13 14.54 10.37
N LEU A 51 -6.16 14.53 9.51
CA LEU A 51 -7.28 15.43 9.63
C LEU A 51 -8.34 14.85 10.57
N PRO A 52 -9.02 15.69 11.38
CA PRO A 52 -10.21 15.27 12.09
C PRO A 52 -11.34 15.03 11.07
N LEU A 53 -11.45 13.80 10.57
CA LEU A 53 -12.27 13.46 9.40
C LEU A 53 -13.76 13.75 9.59
N GLU A 54 -14.28 13.57 10.81
CA GLU A 54 -15.67 13.90 11.14
C GLU A 54 -15.95 15.41 11.10
N GLU A 55 -15.02 16.22 11.59
CA GLU A 55 -15.13 17.67 11.51
C GLU A 55 -15.01 18.15 10.06
N PHE A 56 -14.05 17.60 9.33
CA PHE A 56 -13.85 17.88 7.91
C PHE A 56 -15.10 17.53 7.09
N ARG A 57 -15.74 16.38 7.36
CA ARG A 57 -17.00 15.96 6.75
C ARG A 57 -18.13 16.94 7.04
N ARG A 58 -18.27 17.38 8.29
CA ARG A 58 -19.36 18.26 8.73
C ARG A 58 -19.28 19.64 8.10
N GLU A 59 -18.07 20.15 7.85
CA GLU A 59 -17.85 21.49 7.30
C GLU A 59 -17.73 21.51 5.77
N LEU A 60 -17.71 20.33 5.15
CA LEU A 60 -17.56 20.19 3.72
C LEU A 60 -18.75 20.86 2.99
N PRO A 61 -18.53 21.53 1.85
CA PRO A 61 -19.61 22.17 1.10
C PRO A 61 -20.71 21.18 0.73
N ASP A 62 -21.96 21.65 0.68
CA ASP A 62 -23.13 20.82 0.40
C ASP A 62 -22.94 19.93 -0.84
N GLY A 63 -23.28 18.65 -0.70
CA GLY A 63 -23.15 17.65 -1.76
C GLY A 63 -21.74 17.10 -1.96
N GLY A 64 -20.74 17.60 -1.23
CA GLY A 64 -19.41 17.02 -1.24
C GLY A 64 -19.28 15.78 -0.35
N THR A 65 -18.41 14.85 -0.73
CA THR A 65 -18.09 13.67 0.08
C THR A 65 -16.59 13.50 0.20
N VAL A 66 -16.12 13.01 1.34
CA VAL A 66 -14.69 12.73 1.56
C VAL A 66 -14.47 11.26 1.88
N SER A 67 -13.44 10.71 1.24
CA SER A 67 -12.87 9.41 1.54
C SER A 67 -11.40 9.58 1.94
N TYR A 68 -10.95 8.71 2.84
CA TYR A 68 -9.56 8.64 3.27
C TYR A 68 -9.05 7.23 3.04
N ASP A 69 -7.92 7.14 2.36
CA ASP A 69 -7.21 5.89 2.08
C ASP A 69 -6.03 5.81 3.04
N GLN A 70 -6.20 5.03 4.12
CA GLN A 70 -5.19 4.89 5.18
C GLN A 70 -3.87 4.34 4.64
N GLY A 71 -3.93 3.41 3.67
CA GLY A 71 -2.74 2.80 3.09
C GLY A 71 -1.91 3.77 2.26
N GLU A 72 -2.52 4.79 1.65
CA GLU A 72 -1.83 5.80 0.83
C GLU A 72 -1.68 7.16 1.53
N GLY A 73 -2.22 7.31 2.75
CA GLY A 73 -2.35 8.59 3.45
C GLY A 73 -3.10 9.64 2.62
N LEU A 74 -4.01 9.22 1.74
CA LEU A 74 -4.55 10.05 0.66
C LEU A 74 -6.02 10.38 0.89
N TYR A 75 -6.31 11.67 1.01
CA TYR A 75 -7.66 12.21 1.07
C TYR A 75 -8.20 12.45 -0.35
N ARG A 76 -9.47 12.12 -0.55
CA ARG A 76 -10.17 12.38 -1.80
C ARG A 76 -11.52 13.01 -1.49
N VAL A 77 -11.71 14.23 -1.96
CA VAL A 77 -12.96 14.98 -1.83
C VAL A 77 -13.63 15.04 -3.17
N ASP A 78 -14.84 14.49 -3.25
CA ASP A 78 -15.70 14.52 -4.42
C ASP A 78 -16.73 15.65 -4.27
N GLY A 79 -16.96 16.41 -5.34
CA GLY A 79 -17.98 17.46 -5.43
C GLY A 79 -18.70 17.45 -6.78
N ALA A 80 -19.65 18.37 -6.95
CA ALA A 80 -20.39 18.49 -8.20
C ALA A 80 -19.48 18.87 -9.39
N CYS A 81 -19.90 18.53 -10.61
CA CYS A 81 -19.17 18.94 -11.82
C CYS A 81 -19.09 20.48 -11.91
N GLY A 82 -17.91 21.00 -12.23
CA GLY A 82 -17.63 22.43 -12.29
C GLY A 82 -17.15 23.03 -10.97
N THR A 83 -17.05 22.25 -9.89
CA THR A 83 -16.58 22.75 -8.57
C THR A 83 -15.11 22.45 -8.29
N ALA A 84 -14.38 21.77 -9.17
CA ALA A 84 -12.99 21.32 -8.94
C ALA A 84 -12.08 22.39 -8.31
N SER A 85 -11.99 23.58 -8.92
CA SER A 85 -11.14 24.67 -8.44
C SER A 85 -11.64 25.25 -7.11
N VAL A 86 -12.95 25.43 -6.97
CA VAL A 86 -13.56 25.95 -5.73
C VAL A 86 -13.33 24.99 -4.57
N LEU A 87 -13.49 23.69 -4.82
CA LEU A 87 -13.26 22.63 -3.84
C LEU A 87 -11.79 22.57 -3.45
N ALA A 88 -10.87 22.71 -4.40
CA ALA A 88 -9.43 22.73 -4.14
C ALA A 88 -9.02 23.91 -3.25
N GLU A 89 -9.50 25.12 -3.54
CA GLU A 89 -9.25 26.30 -2.72
C GLU A 89 -9.89 26.17 -1.34
N TRP A 90 -11.10 25.61 -1.26
CA TRP A 90 -11.76 25.34 0.02
C TRP A 90 -10.95 24.38 0.89
N VAL A 91 -10.51 23.23 0.34
CA VAL A 91 -9.67 22.26 1.06
C VAL A 91 -8.40 22.92 1.57
N LYS A 92 -7.71 23.67 0.70
CA LYS A 92 -6.47 24.39 1.04
C LYS A 92 -6.69 25.39 2.18
N ALA A 93 -7.75 26.19 2.10
CA ALA A 93 -8.10 27.18 3.12
C ALA A 93 -8.49 26.52 4.44
N TRP A 94 -9.27 25.44 4.40
CA TRP A 94 -9.71 24.70 5.58
C TRP A 94 -8.53 24.11 6.35
N CYS A 95 -7.58 23.47 5.63
CA CYS A 95 -6.37 22.92 6.23
C CYS A 95 -5.48 24.03 6.81
N ALA A 96 -5.26 25.12 6.06
CA ALA A 96 -4.44 26.24 6.51
C ALA A 96 -5.01 26.90 7.78
N GLY A 97 -6.33 27.05 7.88
CA GLY A 97 -7.02 27.59 9.06
C GLY A 97 -6.84 26.75 10.33
N ARG A 98 -6.39 25.50 10.20
CA ARG A 98 -6.11 24.56 11.29
C ARG A 98 -4.61 24.25 11.44
N GLY A 99 -3.76 25.06 10.81
CA GLY A 99 -2.31 24.88 10.86
C GLY A 99 -1.84 23.56 10.23
N THR A 100 -2.60 23.02 9.28
CA THR A 100 -2.29 21.80 8.53
C THR A 100 -1.92 22.16 7.10
N ALA A 101 -0.81 21.62 6.60
CA ALA A 101 -0.38 21.85 5.22
C ALA A 101 -0.88 20.72 4.30
N THR A 102 -1.39 21.09 3.13
CA THR A 102 -1.74 20.12 2.07
C THR A 102 -0.53 19.81 1.21
N VAL A 103 -0.29 18.53 0.91
CA VAL A 103 0.79 18.04 0.04
C VAL A 103 0.19 17.41 -1.21
N GLY A 104 0.70 17.80 -2.38
CA GLY A 104 0.28 17.22 -3.66
C GLY A 104 -1.20 17.46 -4.01
N LEU A 105 -1.78 18.57 -3.53
CA LEU A 105 -3.18 18.90 -3.78
C LEU A 105 -3.42 19.07 -5.29
N ARG A 106 -4.34 18.28 -5.83
CA ARG A 106 -4.67 18.25 -7.25
C ARG A 106 -6.18 18.14 -7.44
N ALA A 107 -6.73 19.01 -8.27
CA ALA A 107 -8.10 18.91 -8.74
C ALA A 107 -8.17 18.13 -10.06
N GLU A 108 -9.20 17.32 -10.22
CA GLU A 108 -9.53 16.54 -11.40
C GLU A 108 -11.00 16.79 -11.74
N THR A 109 -11.30 17.02 -13.01
CA THR A 109 -12.65 17.22 -13.51
C THR A 109 -13.17 15.96 -14.19
N ASP A 110 -14.50 15.80 -14.24
CA ASP A 110 -15.17 14.71 -14.95
C ASP A 110 -14.68 13.30 -14.56
N VAL A 111 -14.38 13.12 -13.27
CA VAL A 111 -13.99 11.82 -12.72
C VAL A 111 -15.25 10.97 -12.58
N ARG A 112 -15.41 9.95 -13.42
CA ARG A 112 -16.58 9.06 -13.34
C ARG A 112 -16.46 8.10 -12.15
N ARG A 113 -17.44 8.08 -11.26
CA ARG A 113 -17.50 7.19 -10.08
C ARG A 113 -18.92 6.80 -9.72
N ARG A 114 -19.03 5.67 -9.03
CA ARG A 114 -20.23 5.17 -8.37
C ARG A 114 -19.91 4.85 -6.92
N ALA A 115 -20.86 5.08 -6.01
CA ALA A 115 -20.72 4.54 -4.67
C ALA A 115 -21.22 3.09 -4.67
N PRO A 116 -20.40 2.09 -4.29
CA PRO A 116 -20.83 0.70 -4.30
C PRO A 116 -22.11 0.45 -3.47
N ARG A 117 -22.28 1.17 -2.36
CA ARG A 117 -23.45 1.09 -1.48
C ARG A 117 -24.78 1.47 -2.14
N ASP A 118 -24.75 2.16 -3.29
CA ASP A 118 -25.96 2.55 -4.01
C ASP A 118 -26.47 1.41 -4.90
N LEU A 119 -25.68 0.35 -5.11
CA LEU A 119 -26.13 -0.86 -5.81
C LEU A 119 -27.05 -1.70 -4.93
N PRO A 120 -27.94 -2.52 -5.52
CA PRO A 120 -28.75 -3.46 -4.75
C PRO A 120 -27.86 -4.35 -3.88
N PRO A 121 -28.15 -4.49 -2.56
CA PRO A 121 -27.26 -5.21 -1.64
C PRO A 121 -26.96 -6.65 -2.08
N ALA A 122 -27.98 -7.40 -2.50
CA ALA A 122 -27.82 -8.78 -2.99
C ALA A 122 -26.98 -8.86 -4.27
N PHE A 123 -27.13 -7.87 -5.17
CA PHE A 123 -26.33 -7.78 -6.39
C PHE A 123 -24.85 -7.58 -6.06
N LEU A 124 -24.53 -6.57 -5.23
CA LEU A 124 -23.15 -6.25 -4.85
C LEU A 124 -22.49 -7.43 -4.12
N ASP A 125 -23.20 -8.03 -3.19
CA ASP A 125 -22.75 -9.13 -2.35
C ASP A 125 -22.43 -10.39 -3.17
N GLU A 126 -23.35 -10.83 -4.03
CA GLU A 126 -23.10 -11.98 -4.92
C GLU A 126 -22.02 -11.69 -5.97
N LEU A 127 -21.94 -10.45 -6.49
CA LEU A 127 -20.89 -10.02 -7.41
C LEU A 127 -19.52 -10.12 -6.76
N CYS A 128 -19.35 -9.58 -5.55
CA CYS A 128 -18.09 -9.65 -4.80
C CYS A 128 -17.70 -11.12 -4.51
N ARG A 129 -18.65 -11.95 -4.07
CA ARG A 129 -18.41 -13.39 -3.83
C ARG A 129 -17.99 -14.13 -5.10
N HIS A 130 -18.58 -13.79 -6.25
CA HIS A 130 -18.23 -14.39 -7.53
C HIS A 130 -16.81 -14.01 -7.96
N TYR A 131 -16.48 -12.72 -7.92
CA TYR A 131 -15.22 -12.21 -8.45
C TYR A 131 -14.02 -12.44 -7.54
N LEU A 132 -14.20 -12.65 -6.23
CA LEU A 132 -13.11 -12.91 -5.30
C LEU A 132 -12.26 -14.15 -5.69
N PRO A 133 -12.81 -15.38 -5.80
CA PRO A 133 -12.02 -16.55 -6.16
C PRO A 133 -11.44 -16.45 -7.58
N VAL A 134 -12.15 -15.81 -8.51
CA VAL A 134 -11.67 -15.57 -9.89
C VAL A 134 -10.46 -14.63 -9.89
N SER A 135 -10.50 -13.59 -9.07
CA SER A 135 -9.42 -12.61 -8.93
C SER A 135 -8.19 -13.24 -8.28
N LEU A 136 -8.37 -13.97 -7.17
CA LEU A 136 -7.31 -14.71 -6.51
C LEU A 136 -6.64 -15.71 -7.46
N LYS A 137 -7.44 -16.48 -8.22
CA LYS A 137 -6.91 -17.43 -9.21
C LYS A 137 -6.07 -16.73 -10.27
N ARG A 138 -6.53 -15.58 -10.77
CA ARG A 138 -5.82 -14.80 -11.79
C ARG A 138 -4.51 -14.22 -11.25
N LEU A 139 -4.51 -13.81 -9.99
CA LEU A 139 -3.37 -13.22 -9.30
C LEU A 139 -2.27 -14.23 -8.94
N GLN A 140 -2.49 -15.53 -9.07
CA GLN A 140 -1.45 -16.55 -8.86
C GLN A 140 -0.18 -16.30 -9.70
N ARG A 141 -0.33 -15.74 -10.90
CA ARG A 141 0.80 -15.35 -11.77
C ARG A 141 1.65 -14.21 -11.20
N ASN A 142 1.12 -13.46 -10.24
CA ASN A 142 1.75 -12.35 -9.55
C ASN A 142 2.10 -12.72 -8.08
N SER A 143 2.09 -14.01 -7.74
CA SER A 143 2.27 -14.49 -6.36
C SER A 143 3.60 -14.08 -5.72
N SER A 144 4.67 -13.94 -6.50
CA SER A 144 5.97 -13.45 -6.00
C SER A 144 5.89 -12.02 -5.48
N THR A 145 5.30 -11.11 -6.27
CA THR A 145 5.11 -9.70 -5.88
C THR A 145 4.12 -9.57 -4.74
N LEU A 146 3.05 -10.38 -4.74
CA LEU A 146 2.06 -10.38 -3.67
C LEU A 146 2.67 -10.83 -2.35
N ARG A 147 3.41 -11.93 -2.32
CA ARG A 147 4.08 -12.42 -1.08
C ARG A 147 5.07 -11.42 -0.50
N LEU A 148 5.69 -10.58 -1.34
CA LEU A 148 6.62 -9.55 -0.90
C LEU A 148 5.92 -8.42 -0.14
N HIS A 149 4.69 -8.08 -0.53
CA HIS A 149 3.98 -6.91 -0.02
C HIS A 149 2.73 -7.23 0.81
N VAL A 150 2.28 -8.48 0.82
CA VAL A 150 1.12 -8.98 1.57
C VAL A 150 1.46 -10.41 2.00
N PRO A 151 2.23 -10.58 3.09
CA PRO A 151 2.75 -11.89 3.48
C PRO A 151 1.67 -12.81 4.08
N ASP A 152 0.65 -12.26 4.72
CA ASP A 152 -0.46 -13.02 5.30
C ASP A 152 -1.53 -13.38 4.24
N PRO A 153 -1.92 -14.65 4.09
CA PRO A 153 -3.02 -15.07 3.22
C PRO A 153 -4.38 -14.41 3.53
N ASP A 154 -4.68 -14.11 4.79
CA ASP A 154 -5.93 -13.47 5.19
C ASP A 154 -5.93 -12.00 4.75
N ASP A 155 -4.80 -11.31 4.90
CA ASP A 155 -4.59 -9.95 4.36
C ASP A 155 -4.70 -9.92 2.84
N LEU A 156 -4.25 -10.97 2.15
CA LEU A 156 -4.39 -11.06 0.69
C LEU A 156 -5.87 -11.12 0.28
N THR A 157 -6.67 -11.91 1.00
CA THR A 157 -8.11 -12.03 0.73
C THR A 157 -8.82 -10.70 0.98
N GLN A 158 -8.49 -10.02 2.09
CA GLN A 158 -9.00 -8.69 2.39
C GLN A 158 -8.60 -7.68 1.31
N GLN A 159 -7.31 -7.62 0.96
CA GLN A 159 -6.78 -6.68 -0.02
C GLN A 159 -7.45 -6.84 -1.39
N VAL A 160 -7.65 -8.08 -1.84
CA VAL A 160 -8.34 -8.36 -3.12
C VAL A 160 -9.82 -7.99 -3.05
N SER A 161 -10.47 -8.20 -1.90
CA SER A 161 -11.86 -7.78 -1.68
C SER A 161 -12.01 -6.25 -1.76
N GLU A 162 -11.09 -5.50 -1.16
CA GLU A 162 -11.03 -4.03 -1.28
C GLU A 162 -10.81 -3.57 -2.72
N TRP A 163 -9.94 -4.25 -3.48
CA TRP A 163 -9.73 -3.97 -4.90
C TRP A 163 -10.98 -4.23 -5.75
N ILE A 164 -11.73 -5.29 -5.47
CA ILE A 164 -13.00 -5.55 -6.16
C ILE A 164 -13.99 -4.41 -5.89
N LEU A 165 -14.15 -4.00 -4.62
CA LEU A 165 -15.01 -2.86 -4.28
C LEU A 165 -14.54 -1.55 -4.92
N LYS A 166 -13.22 -1.32 -4.98
CA LYS A 166 -12.63 -0.19 -5.70
C LYS A 166 -12.94 -0.25 -7.20
N ALA A 167 -12.90 -1.43 -7.81
CA ALA A 167 -13.26 -1.64 -9.20
C ALA A 167 -14.75 -1.37 -9.45
N VAL A 168 -15.65 -1.82 -8.57
CA VAL A 168 -17.09 -1.56 -8.64
C VAL A 168 -17.39 -0.05 -8.72
N GLY A 169 -16.68 0.75 -7.92
CA GLY A 169 -16.83 2.21 -7.91
C GLY A 169 -16.19 2.93 -9.11
N GLN A 170 -15.33 2.27 -9.87
CA GLN A 170 -14.60 2.83 -11.02
C GLN A 170 -15.06 2.28 -12.38
N PHE A 171 -15.81 1.17 -12.37
CA PHE A 171 -16.26 0.50 -13.57
C PHE A 171 -17.29 1.36 -14.31
N ASP A 172 -16.97 1.64 -15.58
CA ASP A 172 -17.80 2.45 -16.46
C ASP A 172 -18.48 1.56 -17.49
N GLU A 173 -19.74 1.24 -17.24
CA GLU A 173 -20.57 0.43 -18.13
C GLU A 173 -20.71 1.00 -19.55
N GLY A 174 -20.49 2.31 -19.76
CA GLY A 174 -20.57 2.95 -21.07
C GLY A 174 -19.39 2.64 -22.01
N LYS A 175 -18.30 2.05 -21.51
CA LYS A 175 -17.08 1.78 -22.31
C LYS A 175 -17.14 0.49 -23.13
N GLY A 176 -18.21 -0.30 -23.02
CA GLY A 176 -18.38 -1.54 -23.78
C GLY A 176 -17.42 -2.67 -23.40
N VAL A 177 -16.72 -2.56 -22.26
CA VAL A 177 -15.84 -3.60 -21.73
C VAL A 177 -16.55 -4.31 -20.57
N PRO A 178 -16.64 -5.66 -20.55
CA PRO A 178 -17.24 -6.37 -19.42
C PRO A 178 -16.47 -6.14 -18.12
N PHE A 179 -17.18 -6.10 -16.99
CA PHE A 179 -16.58 -5.81 -15.68
C PHE A 179 -15.43 -6.76 -15.35
N GLY A 180 -15.59 -8.07 -15.57
CA GLY A 180 -14.53 -9.04 -15.33
C GLY A 180 -13.24 -8.78 -16.14
N ALA A 181 -13.35 -8.22 -17.35
CA ALA A 181 -12.20 -7.84 -18.15
C ALA A 181 -11.54 -6.55 -17.62
N PHE A 182 -12.34 -5.54 -17.28
CA PHE A 182 -11.88 -4.32 -16.62
C PHE A 182 -11.14 -4.63 -15.31
N LEU A 183 -11.74 -5.44 -14.44
CA LEU A 183 -11.17 -5.87 -13.17
C LEU A 183 -9.84 -6.60 -13.38
N ALA A 184 -9.76 -7.51 -14.36
CA ALA A 184 -8.52 -8.21 -14.67
C ALA A 184 -7.36 -7.26 -15.03
N THR A 185 -7.65 -6.18 -15.77
CA THR A 185 -6.66 -5.14 -16.09
C THR A 185 -6.25 -4.34 -14.85
N GLN A 186 -7.21 -3.95 -14.01
CA GLN A 186 -6.92 -3.18 -12.79
C GLN A 186 -6.13 -3.97 -11.76
N LEU A 187 -6.48 -5.24 -11.52
CA LEU A 187 -5.79 -6.10 -10.56
C LEU A 187 -4.30 -6.21 -10.88
N SER A 188 -3.93 -6.42 -12.15
CA SER A 188 -2.52 -6.46 -12.54
C SER A 188 -1.81 -5.13 -12.28
N LYS A 189 -2.48 -3.99 -12.51
CA LYS A 189 -1.92 -2.68 -12.17
C LYS A 189 -1.72 -2.51 -10.67
N TRP A 190 -2.74 -2.81 -9.86
CA TRP A 190 -2.69 -2.59 -8.41
C TRP A 190 -1.67 -3.47 -7.69
N VAL A 191 -1.42 -4.69 -8.18
CA VAL A 191 -0.30 -5.50 -7.64
C VAL A 191 1.05 -4.81 -7.84
N HIS A 192 1.26 -4.15 -8.99
CA HIS A 192 2.49 -3.39 -9.21
C HIS A 192 2.53 -2.08 -8.40
N ASP A 193 1.38 -1.53 -8.05
CA ASP A 193 1.28 -0.35 -7.18
C ASP A 193 1.58 -0.69 -5.71
N LEU A 194 1.42 -1.94 -5.26
CA LEU A 194 1.75 -2.36 -3.88
C LEU A 194 3.19 -2.01 -3.51
N GLY A 195 4.15 -2.27 -4.39
CA GLY A 195 5.56 -1.92 -4.14
C GLY A 195 5.77 -0.41 -4.02
N ARG A 196 5.05 0.39 -4.83
CA ARG A 196 5.16 1.87 -4.80
C ARG A 196 4.64 2.46 -3.50
N ASN A 197 3.58 1.86 -2.96
CA ASN A 197 3.01 2.27 -1.68
C ASN A 197 3.89 1.81 -0.51
N ALA A 198 4.64 0.72 -0.67
CA ALA A 198 5.50 0.15 0.37
C ALA A 198 6.89 0.81 0.51
N HIS A 199 7.47 1.29 -0.59
CA HIS A 199 8.88 1.71 -0.64
C HIS A 199 9.08 3.11 -1.22
N GLY A 200 7.98 3.81 -1.51
CA GLY A 200 8.00 5.01 -2.33
C GLY A 200 8.19 4.67 -3.83
N ARG A 201 7.78 5.61 -4.67
CA ARG A 201 7.73 5.43 -6.14
C ARG A 201 9.10 5.06 -6.73
N THR A 202 10.16 5.64 -6.20
CA THR A 202 11.54 5.50 -6.71
C THR A 202 12.13 4.13 -6.43
N ALA A 203 12.01 3.59 -5.22
CA ALA A 203 12.55 2.28 -4.88
C ALA A 203 11.78 1.14 -5.59
N ALA A 204 10.45 1.23 -5.65
CA ALA A 204 9.62 0.25 -6.33
C ALA A 204 9.78 0.24 -7.85
N ASP A 205 9.92 1.42 -8.49
CA ASP A 205 10.20 1.50 -9.92
C ASP A 205 11.63 0.98 -10.22
N THR A 206 12.56 1.15 -9.29
CA THR A 206 13.93 0.62 -9.39
C THR A 206 13.95 -0.90 -9.29
N GLU A 207 13.27 -1.48 -8.31
CA GLU A 207 13.12 -2.93 -8.15
C GLU A 207 12.43 -3.55 -9.38
N ASN A 208 11.31 -2.97 -9.83
CA ASN A 208 10.60 -3.46 -11.02
C ASN A 208 11.46 -3.40 -12.29
N LYS A 209 12.28 -2.34 -12.45
CA LYS A 209 13.22 -2.24 -13.56
C LYS A 209 14.29 -3.33 -13.49
N GLN A 210 14.84 -3.61 -12.30
CA GLN A 210 15.79 -4.69 -12.11
C GLN A 210 15.18 -6.06 -12.42
N GLN A 211 13.98 -6.36 -11.90
CA GLN A 211 13.30 -7.64 -12.16
C GLN A 211 13.00 -7.84 -13.65
N LYS A 212 12.56 -6.78 -14.36
CA LYS A 212 12.35 -6.82 -15.81
C LYS A 212 13.65 -7.05 -16.58
N ALA A 213 14.74 -6.39 -16.18
CA ALA A 213 16.04 -6.57 -16.80
C ALA A 213 16.56 -8.01 -16.61
N VAL A 214 16.41 -8.57 -15.40
CA VAL A 214 16.77 -9.98 -15.12
C VAL A 214 15.91 -10.93 -15.95
N ALA A 215 14.60 -10.71 -16.04
CA ALA A 215 13.71 -11.56 -16.83
C ALA A 215 14.01 -11.50 -18.33
N ALA A 216 14.30 -10.30 -18.86
CA ALA A 216 14.69 -10.10 -20.25
C ALA A 216 16.04 -10.79 -20.56
N PHE A 217 17.04 -10.61 -19.70
CA PHE A 217 18.34 -11.28 -19.82
C PHE A 217 18.19 -12.81 -19.77
N LEU A 218 17.36 -13.32 -18.86
CA LEU A 218 17.09 -14.76 -18.74
C LEU A 218 16.43 -15.30 -20.02
N ALA A 219 15.50 -14.55 -20.61
CA ALA A 219 14.84 -14.95 -21.85
C ALA A 219 15.81 -14.98 -23.05
N GLU A 220 16.77 -14.04 -23.10
CA GLU A 220 17.76 -13.93 -24.18
C GLU A 220 18.90 -14.94 -24.04
N HIS A 221 19.43 -15.12 -22.83
CA HIS A 221 20.65 -15.89 -22.58
C HIS A 221 20.43 -17.25 -21.91
N GLN A 222 19.17 -17.58 -21.56
CA GLN A 222 18.78 -18.82 -20.86
C GLN A 222 19.53 -19.09 -19.55
N ARG A 223 20.09 -18.04 -18.94
CA ARG A 223 20.77 -18.07 -17.64
C ARG A 223 20.57 -16.75 -16.91
N ARG A 224 20.78 -16.75 -15.59
CA ARG A 224 20.76 -15.50 -14.81
C ARG A 224 21.99 -14.63 -15.13
N PRO A 225 21.84 -13.30 -15.18
CA PRO A 225 22.96 -12.39 -15.35
C PRO A 225 23.84 -12.35 -14.10
N SER A 226 25.15 -12.18 -14.28
CA SER A 226 26.03 -11.69 -13.21
C SER A 226 25.76 -10.22 -12.92
N GLU A 227 26.21 -9.72 -11.78
CA GLU A 227 26.00 -8.33 -11.37
C GLU A 227 26.56 -7.31 -12.37
N LYS A 228 27.75 -7.58 -12.94
CA LYS A 228 28.37 -6.75 -13.97
C LYS A 228 27.53 -6.73 -15.26
N GLU A 229 27.01 -7.89 -15.65
CA GLU A 229 26.17 -8.02 -16.84
C GLU A 229 24.82 -7.33 -16.66
N LEU A 230 24.21 -7.46 -15.48
CA LEU A 230 22.95 -6.80 -15.16
C LEU A 230 23.12 -5.27 -15.13
N ALA A 231 24.20 -4.77 -14.54
CA ALA A 231 24.51 -3.34 -14.53
C ALA A 231 24.68 -2.80 -15.95
N ALA A 232 25.46 -3.49 -16.79
CA ALA A 232 25.64 -3.15 -18.19
C ALA A 232 24.33 -3.20 -18.98
N TYR A 233 23.50 -4.24 -18.78
CA TYR A 233 22.20 -4.41 -19.43
C TYR A 233 21.22 -3.28 -19.06
N MET A 234 21.30 -2.78 -17.83
CA MET A 234 20.49 -1.67 -17.35
C MET A 234 21.07 -0.28 -17.67
N GLY A 235 22.25 -0.20 -18.27
CA GLY A 235 22.92 1.06 -18.59
C GLY A 235 23.35 1.88 -17.37
N GLN A 236 23.68 1.21 -16.25
CA GLN A 236 24.11 1.86 -15.01
C GLN A 236 25.41 1.27 -14.47
N SER A 237 26.05 1.96 -13.52
CA SER A 237 27.25 1.44 -12.87
C SER A 237 26.92 0.29 -11.91
N VAL A 238 27.88 -0.60 -11.68
CA VAL A 238 27.74 -1.70 -10.68
C VAL A 238 27.52 -1.12 -9.28
N ALA A 239 28.17 -0.01 -8.94
CA ALA A 239 27.98 0.66 -7.66
C ALA A 239 26.55 1.19 -7.49
N THR A 240 25.98 1.80 -8.54
CA THR A 240 24.58 2.25 -8.56
C THR A 240 23.61 1.08 -8.43
N LEU A 241 23.87 -0.04 -9.12
CA LEU A 241 23.06 -1.24 -9.02
C LEU A 241 23.06 -1.79 -7.59
N ARG A 242 24.24 -1.88 -6.94
CA ARG A 242 24.38 -2.32 -5.55
C ARG A 242 23.63 -1.42 -4.58
N ARG A 243 23.80 -0.10 -4.70
CA ARG A 243 23.15 0.89 -3.84
C ARG A 243 21.62 0.74 -3.91
N ASN A 244 21.08 0.67 -5.13
CA ASN A 244 19.66 0.47 -5.36
C ASN A 244 19.13 -0.84 -4.75
N SER A 245 19.87 -1.95 -4.95
CA SER A 245 19.51 -3.25 -4.38
C SER A 245 19.57 -3.25 -2.86
N GLN A 246 20.55 -2.57 -2.27
CA GLN A 246 20.70 -2.44 -0.83
C GLN A 246 19.55 -1.63 -0.22
N THR A 247 19.19 -0.47 -0.80
CA THR A 247 18.02 0.30 -0.36
C THR A 247 16.72 -0.53 -0.40
N VAL A 248 16.49 -1.28 -1.48
CA VAL A 248 15.32 -2.15 -1.60
C VAL A 248 15.36 -3.28 -0.56
N ALA A 249 16.52 -3.90 -0.33
CA ALA A 249 16.70 -4.96 0.66
C ALA A 249 16.47 -4.45 2.10
N THR A 250 17.00 -3.28 2.45
CA THR A 250 16.79 -2.64 3.76
C THR A 250 15.31 -2.32 3.96
N LEU A 251 14.63 -1.72 2.98
CA LEU A 251 13.19 -1.43 3.09
C LEU A 251 12.33 -2.69 3.19
N ASN A 252 12.67 -3.76 2.46
CA ASN A 252 12.01 -5.06 2.57
C ASN A 252 12.27 -5.75 3.91
N GLY A 253 13.49 -5.65 4.44
CA GLY A 253 13.86 -6.16 5.76
C GLY A 253 13.09 -5.45 6.87
N LEU A 254 13.02 -4.12 6.83
CA LEU A 254 12.31 -3.28 7.80
C LEU A 254 10.79 -3.55 7.83
N ARG A 255 10.19 -3.93 6.71
CA ARG A 255 8.76 -4.26 6.66
C ARG A 255 8.42 -5.67 7.16
N ASN A 256 9.36 -6.61 7.01
CA ASN A 256 9.20 -8.00 7.43
C ASN A 256 9.84 -8.27 8.81
N LEU A 257 10.07 -7.22 9.61
CA LEU A 257 10.60 -7.33 10.96
C LEU A 257 9.67 -8.16 11.84
N GLN A 258 10.28 -9.04 12.63
CA GLN A 258 9.61 -10.02 13.48
C GLN A 258 8.66 -9.35 14.50
N SER A 259 7.55 -10.04 14.81
CA SER A 259 6.65 -9.70 15.91
C SER A 259 7.42 -9.58 17.23
N LEU A 260 6.94 -8.72 18.14
CA LEU A 260 7.45 -8.55 19.51
C LEU A 260 7.48 -9.87 20.33
N ASP A 261 6.81 -10.92 19.85
CA ASP A 261 6.69 -12.22 20.51
C ASP A 261 7.93 -13.11 20.42
N GLY A 262 9.01 -12.66 19.77
CA GLY A 262 10.34 -13.28 19.91
C GLY A 262 10.48 -14.72 19.39
N VAL A 263 9.59 -15.21 18.52
CA VAL A 263 9.71 -16.54 17.90
C VAL A 263 9.94 -16.40 16.40
N GLY A 264 11.22 -16.33 16.00
CA GLY A 264 11.66 -16.41 14.61
C GLY A 264 13.19 -16.40 14.50
N PRO A 265 13.80 -17.19 13.60
CA PRO A 265 15.20 -17.62 13.72
C PRO A 265 16.21 -16.52 13.43
N ASP A 266 17.39 -16.68 14.01
CA ASP A 266 18.59 -15.85 13.88
C ASP A 266 18.83 -15.29 12.47
N GLY A 267 19.15 -14.00 12.42
CA GLY A 267 20.17 -13.51 11.49
C GLY A 267 19.71 -12.83 10.19
N THR A 268 18.72 -11.94 10.20
CA THR A 268 18.70 -10.87 9.18
C THR A 268 19.57 -9.71 9.65
N GLU A 269 20.83 -9.71 9.21
CA GLU A 269 21.77 -8.59 9.36
C GLU A 269 21.18 -7.36 8.63
N ILE A 270 20.79 -6.34 9.40
CA ILE A 270 20.21 -5.11 8.86
C ILE A 270 21.36 -4.25 8.37
N MET A 271 21.62 -4.29 7.07
CA MET A 271 22.66 -3.47 6.44
C MET A 271 22.16 -2.03 6.28
N LEU A 272 22.84 -1.10 6.96
CA LEU A 272 22.56 0.33 6.90
C LEU A 272 23.11 0.95 5.61
N PRO A 273 22.39 1.90 4.98
CA PRO A 273 22.94 2.69 3.88
C PRO A 273 23.97 3.70 4.41
N ASP A 274 25.06 3.89 3.66
CA ASP A 274 26.07 4.91 3.94
C ASP A 274 25.49 6.33 3.73
N ALA A 275 25.58 7.16 4.77
CA ALA A 275 25.02 8.51 4.82
C ALA A 275 25.64 9.48 3.81
N HIS A 276 26.79 9.14 3.22
CA HIS A 276 27.46 9.99 2.23
C HIS A 276 26.98 9.78 0.78
N GLU A 277 26.08 8.84 0.51
CA GLU A 277 25.79 8.39 -0.85
C GLU A 277 24.28 8.37 -1.26
N ALA A 278 23.36 8.77 -0.39
CA ALA A 278 21.91 8.75 -0.62
C ALA A 278 21.27 10.17 -0.59
N PRO A 279 20.21 10.44 -1.37
CA PRO A 279 19.48 11.71 -1.30
C PRO A 279 18.83 11.96 0.07
N ASP A 280 18.92 13.18 0.59
CA ASP A 280 18.48 13.59 1.94
C ASP A 280 17.03 13.19 2.31
N GLU A 281 16.10 13.23 1.35
CA GLU A 281 14.69 12.84 1.60
C GLU A 281 14.53 11.33 1.85
N ILE A 282 15.34 10.50 1.18
CA ILE A 282 15.36 9.04 1.35
C ILE A 282 16.09 8.67 2.64
N MET A 283 17.12 9.45 3.00
CA MET A 283 17.80 9.33 4.29
C MET A 283 16.87 9.63 5.46
N GLY A 284 16.06 10.67 5.39
CA GLY A 284 15.12 11.00 6.46
C GLY A 284 14.11 9.86 6.72
N GLU A 285 13.54 9.25 5.69
CA GLU A 285 12.63 8.11 5.85
C GLU A 285 13.35 6.84 6.34
N ALA A 286 14.56 6.56 5.83
CA ALA A 286 15.38 5.45 6.32
C ALA A 286 15.78 5.63 7.78
N GLU A 287 16.24 6.81 8.19
CA GLU A 287 16.60 7.16 9.57
C GLU A 287 15.42 7.03 10.54
N GLN A 288 14.24 7.53 10.15
CA GLN A 288 13.02 7.41 10.95
C GLN A 288 12.61 5.94 11.14
N THR A 289 12.77 5.12 10.10
CA THR A 289 12.47 3.69 10.15
C THR A 289 13.50 2.93 10.99
N LEU A 290 14.78 3.30 10.89
CA LEU A 290 15.86 2.74 11.69
C LEU A 290 15.73 3.10 13.16
N LEU A 291 15.34 4.32 13.49
CA LEU A 291 15.03 4.74 14.86
C LEU A 291 13.84 3.97 15.43
N SER A 292 12.78 3.77 14.63
CA SER A 292 11.62 2.96 15.02
C SER A 292 11.99 1.49 15.23
N HIS A 293 12.91 0.95 14.42
CA HIS A 293 13.44 -0.40 14.57
C HIS A 293 14.30 -0.53 15.83
N ALA A 294 15.27 0.35 16.02
CA ALA A 294 16.14 0.36 17.20
C ALA A 294 15.31 0.49 18.48
N LEU A 295 14.22 1.28 18.44
CA LEU A 295 13.26 1.38 19.52
C LEU A 295 12.53 0.05 19.78
N THR A 296 12.03 -0.61 18.74
CA THR A 296 11.35 -1.90 18.85
C THR A 296 12.28 -2.98 19.41
N ALA A 297 13.52 -3.06 18.90
CA ALA A 297 14.55 -3.97 19.40
C ALA A 297 14.94 -3.67 20.86
N ALA A 298 15.02 -2.40 21.26
CA ALA A 298 15.26 -1.99 22.64
C ALA A 298 14.12 -2.36 23.61
N CYS A 299 12.94 -2.68 23.07
CA CYS A 299 11.76 -3.08 23.84
C CYS A 299 11.51 -4.59 23.83
N ALA A 300 12.25 -5.36 23.03
CA ALA A 300 12.15 -6.81 22.99
C ALA A 300 12.57 -7.45 24.32
N PRO A 301 12.05 -8.66 24.65
CA PRO A 301 12.57 -9.44 25.76
C PRO A 301 14.07 -9.71 25.60
N ASP A 302 14.81 -9.65 26.71
CA ASP A 302 16.19 -10.10 26.73
C ASP A 302 16.23 -11.64 26.56
N PRO A 303 16.88 -12.17 25.51
CA PRO A 303 16.89 -13.60 25.22
C PRO A 303 17.62 -14.41 26.31
N ASP A 304 18.50 -13.79 27.08
CA ASP A 304 19.25 -14.44 28.17
C ASP A 304 18.55 -14.32 29.54
N ALA A 305 17.46 -13.54 29.62
CA ALA A 305 16.70 -13.36 30.83
C ALA A 305 15.63 -14.44 31.00
N ARG A 306 15.35 -14.80 32.26
CA ARG A 306 14.26 -15.75 32.54
C ARG A 306 12.89 -15.12 32.24
N PRO A 307 11.89 -15.87 31.73
CA PRO A 307 10.58 -15.32 31.39
C PRO A 307 9.84 -14.66 32.55
N ASP A 308 10.08 -15.07 33.79
CA ASP A 308 9.48 -14.47 34.99
C ASP A 308 10.12 -13.15 35.41
N GLN A 309 11.28 -12.81 34.86
CA GLN A 309 11.96 -11.55 35.11
C GLN A 309 11.41 -10.45 34.21
N ARG A 310 11.40 -9.21 34.72
CA ARG A 310 11.02 -8.03 33.91
C ARG A 310 11.84 -7.90 32.63
N ALA A 311 13.09 -8.36 32.64
CA ALA A 311 13.99 -8.37 31.48
C ALA A 311 13.52 -9.34 30.39
N GLY A 312 13.00 -10.52 30.76
CA GLY A 312 12.46 -11.53 29.85
C GLY A 312 11.01 -11.28 29.42
N GLN A 313 10.50 -10.07 29.64
CA GLN A 313 9.16 -9.63 29.22
C GLN A 313 9.29 -8.40 28.30
N PRO A 314 8.43 -8.30 27.26
CA PRO A 314 8.49 -7.18 26.34
C PRO A 314 8.11 -5.87 27.05
N ASN A 315 8.87 -4.80 26.79
CA ASN A 315 8.64 -3.49 27.40
C ASN A 315 7.62 -2.66 26.62
N VAL A 316 6.39 -3.17 26.48
CA VAL A 316 5.33 -2.57 25.67
C VAL A 316 5.00 -1.13 26.11
N LEU A 317 4.97 -0.88 27.43
CA LEU A 317 4.69 0.47 27.94
C LEU A 317 5.81 1.47 27.60
N GLY A 318 7.06 1.03 27.65
CA GLY A 318 8.21 1.85 27.23
C GLY A 318 8.20 2.14 25.74
N TRP A 319 7.87 1.12 24.93
CA TRP A 319 7.69 1.24 23.49
C TRP A 319 6.60 2.26 23.15
N ALA A 320 5.39 2.09 23.70
CA ALA A 320 4.27 2.97 23.45
C ALA A 320 4.56 4.40 23.91
N THR A 321 5.27 4.56 25.02
CA THR A 321 5.69 5.89 25.51
C THR A 321 6.59 6.58 24.49
N TRP A 322 7.70 5.96 24.09
CA TRP A 322 8.63 6.56 23.12
C TRP A 322 8.00 6.74 21.75
N TYR A 323 7.26 5.74 21.27
CA TYR A 323 6.69 5.76 19.93
C TYR A 323 5.64 6.85 19.79
N LEU A 324 4.66 6.89 20.69
CA LEU A 324 3.52 7.81 20.57
C LEU A 324 3.88 9.25 20.97
N THR A 325 4.91 9.47 21.78
CA THR A 325 5.38 10.84 22.05
C THR A 325 6.28 11.40 20.95
N THR A 326 6.99 10.52 20.23
CA THR A 326 7.95 10.94 19.19
C THR A 326 7.26 11.05 17.83
N TRP A 327 6.48 10.03 17.44
CA TRP A 327 5.79 9.98 16.15
C TRP A 327 4.28 10.19 16.27
N GLY A 328 3.67 9.79 17.38
CA GLY A 328 2.21 9.89 17.57
C GLY A 328 1.70 11.27 17.98
N GLY A 329 2.57 12.27 18.19
CA GLY A 329 2.20 13.62 18.60
C GLY A 329 1.48 13.71 19.95
N ARG A 330 1.52 12.65 20.78
CA ARG A 330 0.84 12.61 22.08
C ARG A 330 1.75 13.09 23.19
N THR A 331 1.18 13.79 24.17
CA THR A 331 1.89 14.07 25.42
C THR A 331 1.85 12.87 26.37
N LYS A 332 2.85 12.73 27.25
CA LYS A 332 2.85 11.68 28.28
C LYS A 332 1.61 11.73 29.18
N THR A 333 1.07 12.93 29.44
CA THR A 333 -0.16 13.10 30.23
C THR A 333 -1.37 12.50 29.54
N GLN A 334 -1.55 12.75 28.23
CA GLN A 334 -2.63 12.15 27.44
C GLN A 334 -2.51 10.62 27.42
N LEU A 335 -1.32 10.11 27.10
CA LEU A 335 -1.07 8.66 27.08
C LEU A 335 -1.29 8.00 28.43
N SER A 336 -0.93 8.65 29.53
CA SER A 336 -1.16 8.10 30.88
C SER A 336 -2.65 7.93 31.19
N ALA A 337 -3.48 8.87 30.73
CA ALA A 337 -4.94 8.79 30.86
C ALA A 337 -5.52 7.67 29.98
N ASP A 338 -5.06 7.56 28.74
CA ASP A 338 -5.55 6.56 27.78
C ASP A 338 -5.18 5.12 28.17
N LEU A 339 -3.96 4.93 28.69
CA LEU A 339 -3.42 3.62 29.05
C LEU A 339 -3.73 3.21 30.50
N GLY A 340 -4.52 4.01 31.23
CA GLY A 340 -4.88 3.75 32.62
C GLY A 340 -3.67 3.60 33.55
N THR A 341 -2.62 4.41 33.33
CA THR A 341 -1.36 4.34 34.10
C THR A 341 -0.91 5.72 34.57
N SER A 342 0.23 5.80 35.28
CA SER A 342 0.80 7.09 35.71
C SER A 342 1.99 7.48 34.84
N VAL A 343 2.19 8.79 34.65
CA VAL A 343 3.38 9.34 33.98
C VAL A 343 4.68 8.85 34.67
N ARG A 344 4.65 8.70 36.00
CA ARG A 344 5.78 8.14 36.76
C ARG A 344 6.10 6.71 36.32
N ASN A 345 5.08 5.86 36.18
CA ASN A 345 5.25 4.48 35.72
C ASN A 345 5.74 4.43 34.26
N MET A 346 5.19 5.28 33.39
CA MET A 346 5.66 5.40 32.01
C MET A 346 7.14 5.80 31.93
N ASN A 347 7.59 6.77 32.75
CA ASN A 347 9.00 7.18 32.78
C ASN A 347 9.93 6.02 33.19
N VAL A 348 9.55 5.23 34.20
CA VAL A 348 10.36 4.04 34.60
C VAL A 348 10.57 3.09 33.43
N HIS A 349 9.52 2.86 32.63
CA HIS A 349 9.59 1.99 31.46
C HIS A 349 10.35 2.65 30.29
N ALA A 350 10.16 3.95 30.07
CA ALA A 350 10.86 4.72 29.05
C ALA A 350 12.37 4.85 29.31
N ASP A 351 12.79 5.00 30.57
CA ASP A 351 14.21 5.08 30.97
C ASP A 351 14.95 3.74 30.77
N ARG A 352 14.21 2.62 30.85
CA ARG A 352 14.74 1.30 30.49
C ARG A 352 14.96 1.21 28.98
N VAL A 353 13.99 1.67 28.19
CA VAL A 353 14.11 1.71 26.73
C VAL A 353 15.25 2.61 26.29
N GLU A 354 15.38 3.81 26.88
CA GLU A 354 16.42 4.77 26.51
C GLU A 354 17.84 4.18 26.69
N ARG A 355 18.06 3.43 27.77
CA ARG A 355 19.36 2.75 28.01
C ARG A 355 19.64 1.69 26.96
N ALA A 356 18.67 0.83 26.65
CA ALA A 356 18.83 -0.20 25.63
C ALA A 356 18.97 0.40 24.22
N LEU A 357 18.21 1.46 23.93
CA LEU A 357 18.24 2.18 22.66
C LEU A 357 19.60 2.84 22.41
N LYS A 358 20.22 3.45 23.42
CA LYS A 358 21.59 4.00 23.30
C LYS A 358 22.61 2.94 22.91
N THR A 359 22.52 1.74 23.49
CA THR A 359 23.39 0.62 23.11
C THR A 359 23.15 0.19 21.67
N ARG A 360 21.87 0.03 21.27
CA ARG A 360 21.52 -0.36 19.90
C ARG A 360 21.92 0.67 18.86
N LEU A 361 21.78 1.96 19.16
CA LEU A 361 22.20 3.03 18.24
C LEU A 361 23.73 3.11 18.11
N ALA A 362 24.48 2.76 19.16
CA ALA A 362 25.93 2.64 19.06
C ALA A 362 26.35 1.46 18.19
N GLU A 363 25.70 0.30 18.32
CA GLU A 363 25.90 -0.87 17.45
C GLU A 363 25.55 -0.61 15.97
N LEU A 364 24.66 0.35 15.70
CA LEU A 364 24.28 0.77 14.36
C LEU A 364 25.22 1.85 13.77
N ALA A 365 26.07 2.47 14.60
CA ALA A 365 27.00 3.51 14.15
C ALA A 365 28.41 2.97 13.84
N ASP A 366 28.73 1.77 14.33
CA ASP A 366 29.94 0.99 14.02
C ASP A 366 29.69 0.07 12.80
#